data_AF-A0A084U482-F1
#
_entry.id   AF-A0A084U482-F1
#
_cell.length_a   1.000
_cell.length_b   1.000
_cell.length_c   1.000
_cell.angle_alpha   90.00
_cell.angle_beta   90.00
_cell.angle_gamma   90.00
#
_symmetry.space_group_name_H-M   'P 1'
#
loop_
_entity.id
_entity.type
_entity.pdbx_description
1 polymer ?
#
loop_
_entity_poly.entity_id
_entity_poly.type
_entity_poly.pdbx_seq_one_letter_code
_entity_poly.pdbx_strand_id
1 'polypeptide(L)'
;MNIYQDFKSKIEKYNIAKFWIENVSKKTDKNDENVNEKYIEWQKYVSLIDDILSQLDYEQRDIIEKIYIAKIGKENMNYSISTFYLKQKRAVQRFLEIYNFGESV
;
A
#
# COMPACT_ATOMS: atom_id res chain seq x y z
N MET A 1 3.07 -10.62 -16.25
CA MET A 1 2.88 -10.48 -14.78
C MET A 1 1.46 -9.97 -14.55
N ASN A 2 0.68 -10.59 -13.66
CA ASN A 2 -0.69 -10.16 -13.37
C ASN A 2 -0.64 -8.87 -12.54
N ILE A 3 -1.25 -7.77 -13.01
CA ILE A 3 -1.24 -6.46 -12.30
C ILE A 3 -1.71 -6.58 -10.86
N TYR A 4 -2.66 -7.48 -10.58
CA TYR A 4 -3.16 -7.69 -9.22
C TYR A 4 -2.16 -8.41 -8.33
N GLN A 5 -1.33 -9.29 -8.88
CA GLN A 5 -0.30 -9.99 -8.11
C GLN A 5 0.83 -9.03 -7.74
N ASP A 6 1.24 -8.19 -8.68
CA ASP A 6 2.27 -7.17 -8.44
C ASP A 6 1.79 -6.08 -7.46
N PHE A 7 0.54 -5.64 -7.59
CA PHE A 7 -0.07 -4.74 -6.63
C PHE A 7 -0.18 -5.36 -5.22
N LYS A 8 -0.65 -6.61 -5.13
CA LYS A 8 -0.82 -7.29 -3.84
C LYS A 8 0.49 -7.44 -3.10
N SER A 9 1.58 -7.81 -3.76
CA SER A 9 2.89 -7.94 -3.11
C SER A 9 3.39 -6.61 -2.52
N LYS A 10 3.14 -5.49 -3.21
CA LYS A 10 3.46 -4.14 -2.72
C LYS A 10 2.64 -3.77 -1.48
N ILE A 11 1.33 -4.02 -1.50
CA ILE A 11 0.46 -3.74 -0.34
C ILE A 11 0.76 -4.67 0.84
N GLU A 12 1.09 -5.93 0.58
CA GLU A 12 1.53 -6.88 1.62
C GLU A 12 2.83 -6.40 2.28
N LYS A 13 3.83 -6.00 1.48
CA LYS A 13 5.07 -5.40 2.00
C LYS A 13 4.76 -4.15 2.81
N TYR A 14 3.87 -3.27 2.34
CA TYR A 14 3.48 -2.05 3.05
C TYR A 14 2.86 -2.35 4.43
N ASN A 15 1.95 -3.32 4.50
CA ASN A 15 1.31 -3.69 5.76
C ASN A 15 2.32 -4.27 6.77
N ILE A 16 3.28 -5.08 6.29
CA ILE A 16 4.37 -5.61 7.13
C ILE A 16 5.26 -4.45 7.61
N ALA A 17 5.58 -3.49 6.73
CA ALA A 17 6.38 -2.31 7.03
C ALA A 17 5.79 -1.52 8.18
N LYS A 18 4.52 -1.16 8.02
CA LYS A 18 3.77 -0.32 8.96
C LYS A 18 3.67 -1.02 10.30
N PHE A 19 3.33 -2.31 10.31
CA PHE A 19 3.29 -3.12 11.53
C PHE A 19 4.65 -3.16 12.23
N TRP A 20 5.75 -3.39 11.49
CA TRP A 20 7.09 -3.49 12.06
C TRP A 20 7.55 -2.16 12.68
N ILE A 21 7.34 -1.04 11.97
CA ILE A 21 7.62 0.31 12.48
C ILE A 21 6.82 0.58 13.75
N GLU A 22 5.52 0.27 13.76
CA GLU A 22 4.63 0.58 14.88
C GLU A 22 4.88 -0.26 16.13
N ASN A 23 5.29 -1.53 15.97
CA ASN A 23 5.26 -2.53 17.04
C ASN A 23 6.62 -3.16 17.38
N VAL A 24 7.52 -3.29 16.40
CA VAL A 24 8.80 -4.00 16.58
C VAL A 24 9.91 -3.03 16.90
N SER A 25 10.02 -1.92 16.15
CA SER A 25 11.05 -0.89 16.39
C SER A 25 11.05 -0.36 17.83
N LYS A 26 9.87 -0.21 18.44
CA LYS A 26 9.70 0.29 19.82
C LYS A 26 10.26 -0.64 20.90
N LYS A 27 10.40 -1.94 20.59
CA LYS A 27 10.83 -2.98 21.52
C LYS A 27 12.29 -3.40 21.32
N THR A 28 12.94 -2.87 20.29
CA THR A 28 14.28 -3.30 19.88
C THR A 28 15.31 -2.25 20.32
N ASP A 29 16.54 -2.68 20.62
CA ASP A 29 17.61 -1.78 21.04
C ASP A 29 17.93 -0.76 19.92
N LYS A 30 17.84 0.52 20.25
CA LYS A 30 18.04 1.63 19.30
C LYS A 30 19.51 1.81 18.90
N ASN A 31 20.42 1.11 19.57
CA ASN A 31 21.85 1.13 19.27
C ASN A 31 22.28 0.05 18.27
N ASP A 32 21.37 -0.82 17.83
CA ASP A 32 21.66 -1.80 16.77
C ASP A 32 21.57 -1.12 15.39
N GLU A 33 22.72 -0.96 14.73
CA GLU A 33 22.82 -0.34 13.40
C GLU A 33 21.95 -1.04 12.36
N ASN A 34 21.85 -2.38 12.39
CA ASN A 34 21.03 -3.13 11.43
C ASN A 34 19.54 -2.83 11.62
N VAL A 35 19.11 -2.64 12.87
CA VAL A 35 17.72 -2.29 13.20
C VAL A 35 17.42 -0.87 12.73
N ASN A 36 18.36 0.06 12.92
CA ASN A 36 18.21 1.44 12.47
C ASN A 36 18.18 1.57 10.93
N GLU A 37 19.07 0.89 10.21
CA GLU A 37 19.08 0.88 8.75
C GLU A 37 17.78 0.31 8.18
N LYS A 38 17.36 -0.84 8.71
CA LYS A 38 16.09 -1.46 8.33
C LYS A 38 14.90 -0.55 8.64
N TYR A 39 14.88 0.12 9.78
CA TYR A 39 13.84 1.09 10.12
C TYR A 39 13.76 2.23 9.10
N ILE A 40 14.89 2.79 8.70
CA ILE A 40 14.95 3.85 7.68
C ILE A 40 14.43 3.32 6.33
N GLU A 41 14.80 2.11 5.91
CA GLU A 41 14.31 1.49 4.68
C GLU A 41 12.78 1.32 4.71
N TRP A 42 12.24 0.75 5.78
CA TRP A 42 10.80 0.58 5.93
C TRP A 42 10.07 1.92 5.99
N GLN A 43 10.62 2.93 6.67
CA GLN A 43 10.03 4.26 6.70
C GLN A 43 9.97 4.88 5.31
N LYS A 44 11.04 4.79 4.51
CA LYS A 44 11.04 5.25 3.13
C LYS A 44 9.97 4.53 2.30
N TYR A 45 9.85 3.22 2.47
CA TYR A 45 8.84 2.43 1.77
C TYR A 45 7.40 2.80 2.16
N VAL A 46 7.13 2.97 3.46
CA VAL A 46 5.81 3.43 3.94
C VAL A 46 5.49 4.82 3.39
N SER A 47 6.43 5.76 3.48
CA SER A 47 6.25 7.12 2.95
C SER A 47 5.98 7.13 1.45
N LEU A 48 6.66 6.28 0.66
CA LEU A 48 6.41 6.15 -0.77
C LEU A 48 4.96 5.72 -1.05
N ILE A 49 4.47 4.68 -0.36
CA ILE A 49 3.11 4.20 -0.57
C ILE A 49 2.07 5.21 -0.07
N ASP A 50 2.30 5.85 1.08
CA ASP A 50 1.41 6.89 1.60
C ASP A 50 1.33 8.10 0.64
N ASP A 51 2.45 8.50 0.02
CA ASP A 51 2.47 9.53 -1.02
C ASP A 51 1.67 9.11 -2.27
N ILE A 52 1.87 7.88 -2.76
CA ILE A 52 1.09 7.34 -3.89
C ILE A 52 -0.40 7.37 -3.56
N LEU A 53 -0.81 6.90 -2.39
CA LEU A 53 -2.20 6.92 -1.94
C LEU A 53 -2.75 8.35 -1.89
N SER A 54 -1.94 9.34 -1.52
CA SER A 54 -2.34 10.76 -1.49
C SER A 54 -2.57 11.36 -2.88
N GLN A 55 -1.89 10.84 -3.90
CA GLN A 55 -2.02 11.27 -5.30
C GLN A 55 -3.23 10.63 -6.03
N LEU A 56 -3.79 9.56 -5.49
CA LEU A 56 -5.01 8.94 -6.02
C LEU A 56 -6.23 9.82 -5.76
N ASP A 57 -7.21 9.75 -6.66
CA ASP A 57 -8.51 10.35 -6.37
C ASP A 57 -9.20 9.64 -5.18
N TYR A 58 -10.18 10.32 -4.59
CA TYR A 58 -10.87 9.81 -3.40
C TYR A 58 -11.43 8.40 -3.58
N GLU A 59 -12.03 8.10 -4.74
CA GLU A 59 -12.67 6.81 -4.99
C GLU A 59 -11.64 5.70 -5.15
N GLN A 60 -10.56 5.97 -5.87
CA GLN A 60 -9.45 5.02 -6.05
C GLN A 60 -8.77 4.70 -4.73
N ARG A 61 -8.47 5.73 -3.93
CA ARG A 61 -7.89 5.57 -2.60
C ARG A 61 -8.82 4.78 -1.69
N ASP A 62 -10.11 5.11 -1.63
CA ASP A 62 -11.09 4.44 -0.79
C ASP A 62 -11.19 2.93 -1.11
N ILE A 63 -11.15 2.57 -2.39
CA ILE A 63 -11.13 1.16 -2.80
C ILE A 63 -9.86 0.45 -2.29
N ILE A 64 -8.69 1.07 -2.45
CA ILE A 64 -7.43 0.46 -2.03
C ILE A 64 -7.38 0.31 -0.51
N GLU A 65 -7.68 1.38 0.22
CA GLU A 65 -7.67 1.41 1.68
C GLU A 65 -8.65 0.41 2.26
N LYS A 66 -9.91 0.40 1.81
CA LYS A 66 -10.91 -0.50 2.37
C LYS A 66 -10.64 -1.96 2.00
N ILE A 67 -10.43 -2.26 0.72
CA ILE A 67 -10.39 -3.65 0.25
C ILE A 67 -9.05 -4.33 0.54
N TYR A 68 -7.93 -3.61 0.44
CA TYR A 68 -6.60 -4.23 0.48
C TYR A 68 -5.82 -3.93 1.76
N ILE A 69 -5.98 -2.73 2.35
CA ILE A 69 -5.30 -2.37 3.61
C ILE A 69 -6.15 -2.83 4.79
N ALA A 70 -7.39 -2.36 4.89
CA ALA A 70 -8.33 -2.69 5.96
C ALA A 70 -9.00 -4.07 5.78
N LYS A 71 -8.87 -4.69 4.59
CA LYS A 71 -9.46 -6.00 4.25
C LYS A 71 -10.97 -6.07 4.47
N ILE A 72 -11.66 -4.95 4.28
CA ILE A 72 -13.11 -4.86 4.26
C ILE A 72 -13.61 -5.58 3.00
N GLY A 73 -14.61 -6.45 3.17
CA GLY A 73 -15.18 -7.19 2.05
C GLY A 73 -15.92 -6.27 1.08
N LYS A 74 -15.89 -6.64 -0.21
CA LYS A 74 -16.49 -5.87 -1.33
C LYS A 74 -18.00 -5.64 -1.17
N GLU A 75 -18.68 -6.48 -0.39
CA GLU A 75 -20.09 -6.37 -0.04
C GLU A 75 -20.44 -5.09 0.71
N ASN A 76 -19.45 -4.42 1.30
CA ASN A 76 -19.62 -3.14 1.99
C ASN A 76 -19.52 -1.92 1.06
N MET A 77 -19.40 -2.15 -0.26
CA MET A 77 -19.30 -1.08 -1.25
C MET A 77 -20.66 -0.80 -1.88
N ASN A 78 -21.00 0.48 -2.03
CA ASN A 78 -22.25 0.94 -2.64
C ASN A 78 -22.21 0.89 -4.18
N TYR A 79 -21.79 -0.24 -4.74
CA TYR A 79 -21.67 -0.45 -6.18
C TYR A 79 -22.29 -1.79 -6.60
N SER A 80 -22.77 -1.85 -7.83
CA SER A 80 -22.98 -3.15 -8.47
C SER A 80 -21.65 -3.90 -8.58
N ILE A 81 -21.71 -5.23 -8.64
CA ILE A 81 -20.50 -6.07 -8.67
C ILE A 81 -19.61 -5.78 -9.89
N SER A 82 -20.21 -5.51 -11.05
CA SER A 82 -19.49 -5.18 -12.29
C SER A 82 -18.83 -3.80 -12.19
N THR A 83 -19.54 -2.82 -11.65
CA THR A 83 -19.01 -1.48 -11.39
C THR A 83 -17.84 -1.53 -10.40
N PHE A 84 -17.94 -2.34 -9.35
CA PHE A 84 -16.87 -2.53 -8.38
C PHE A 84 -15.59 -3.04 -9.04
N TYR A 85 -15.67 -4.12 -9.84
CA TYR A 85 -14.49 -4.69 -10.49
C TYR A 85 -13.84 -3.73 -11.50
N LEU A 86 -14.66 -2.92 -12.20
CA LEU A 86 -14.14 -1.90 -13.11
C LEU A 86 -13.36 -0.80 -12.36
N LYS A 87 -13.95 -0.29 -11.27
CA LYS A 87 -13.31 0.76 -10.43
C LYS A 87 -12.06 0.22 -9.73
N GLN A 88 -12.13 -1.00 -9.20
CA GLN A 88 -10.98 -1.70 -8.61
C GLN A 88 -9.82 -1.83 -9.60
N LYS A 89 -10.10 -2.27 -10.84
CA LYS A 89 -9.07 -2.38 -11.86
C LYS A 89 -8.38 -1.03 -12.13
N ARG A 90 -9.17 0.04 -12.26
CA ARG A 90 -8.65 1.40 -12.49
C ARG A 90 -7.79 1.90 -11.34
N ALA A 91 -8.25 1.71 -10.10
CA ALA A 91 -7.48 2.09 -8.91
C ALA A 91 -6.13 1.36 -8.84
N VAL A 92 -6.13 0.03 -9.08
CA VAL A 92 -4.91 -0.79 -9.11
C VAL A 92 -3.96 -0.35 -10.22
N GLN A 93 -4.48 -0.10 -11.43
CA GLN A 93 -3.66 0.39 -12.54
C GLN A 93 -3.04 1.74 -12.21
N ARG A 94 -3.84 2.69 -11.71
CA ARG A 94 -3.35 4.04 -11.38
C ARG A 94 -2.30 4.02 -10.30
N PHE A 95 -2.47 3.21 -9.26
CA PHE A 95 -1.47 3.00 -8.22
C PHE A 95 -0.14 2.52 -8.82
N LEU A 96 -0.18 1.49 -9.67
CA LEU A 96 1.04 0.92 -10.27
C LEU A 96 1.70 1.87 -11.26
N GLU A 97 0.93 2.68 -12.00
CA GLU A 97 1.47 3.75 -12.83
C GLU A 97 2.32 4.70 -11.99
N ILE A 98 1.76 5.28 -10.93
CA ILE A 98 2.46 6.23 -10.06
C ILE A 98 3.68 5.56 -9.41
N TYR A 99 3.53 4.32 -8.92
CA TYR A 99 4.63 3.57 -8.33
C TYR A 99 5.81 3.40 -9.30
N ASN A 100 5.55 2.99 -10.55
CA ASN A 100 6.60 2.76 -11.54
C ASN A 100 7.25 4.06 -12.04
N PHE A 101 6.48 5.16 -12.11
CA PHE A 101 7.05 6.48 -12.38
C PHE A 101 7.94 6.97 -11.24
N GLY A 102 7.56 6.72 -9.98
CA GLY A 102 8.35 7.09 -8.80
C GLY A 102 9.66 6.32 -8.66
N GLU A 103 9.74 5.08 -9.14
CA GLU A 103 11.00 4.30 -9.17
C GLU A 103 11.93 4.67 -10.35
N SER A 104 11.49 5.53 -11.28
CA SER A 104 12.28 5.96 -12.44
C SER A 104 13.10 7.24 -12.20
N VAL A 105 13.16 7.74 -10.96
CA VAL A 105 13.89 8.95 -10.55
C VAL A 105 14.99 8.61 -9.55
#